data_AF-A0A0K0JLX4-F1
#
_entry.id   AF-A0A0K0JLX4-F1
#
_cell.length_a   1.000
_cell.length_b   1.000
_cell.length_c   1.000
_cell.angle_alpha   90.00
_cell.angle_beta   90.00
_cell.angle_gamma   90.00
#
_symmetry.space_group_name_H-M   'P 1'
#
loop_
_entity.id
_entity.type
_entity.pdbx_description
1 polymer ?
#
loop_
_entity_poly.entity_id
_entity_poly.type
_entity_poly.pdbx_seq_one_letter_code
_entity_poly.pdbx_strand_id
1 'polypeptide(L)'
;MTSNPVVSVIELAGQYKSEFENGFSKLVKHAATFANSTSKARTYEQFNVFHRELLKRRDEMIVKIQDTQSTLSDFDTATLMKAFSWMAVMLLGLNFGAFLGGILFTPLLEFFLSGTDAALLAYFIVPLSAYYFLHLPLEMKSMNDDDDLFRRHMLFLFATFEGLLTGFIFSDKDLIGIPPIAALTPISIGLIPHFGSSIIGKDHAKLLCLTIGGGFILHLSLGTIIDLSLPYLLLAGLYGFIGFAILQLYVNNAGKDIAITHMYQFLFVYAVIFSQALIYAIFAFDAKELANTTTQHSSSLSFF
;
A
#
# COMPACT_ATOMS: atom_id res chain seq x y z
N MET A 1 -1.38 8.97 31.07
CA MET A 1 -0.01 8.44 31.22
C MET A 1 0.45 8.02 29.85
N THR A 2 1.27 8.82 29.17
CA THR A 2 1.84 8.41 27.87
C THR A 2 2.75 7.22 28.15
N SER A 3 2.40 6.04 27.65
CA SER A 3 3.34 4.92 27.62
C SER A 3 4.64 5.38 26.97
N ASN A 4 5.77 4.86 27.44
CA ASN A 4 7.05 5.13 26.79
C ASN A 4 6.91 4.75 25.31
N PRO A 5 7.23 5.65 24.35
CA PRO A 5 6.98 5.38 22.94
C PRO A 5 7.69 4.11 22.45
N VAL A 6 8.89 3.82 22.99
CA VAL A 6 9.65 2.59 22.70
C VAL A 6 8.89 1.35 23.17
N VAL A 7 8.31 1.38 24.38
CA VAL A 7 7.54 0.26 24.93
C VAL A 7 6.34 -0.03 24.05
N SER A 8 5.60 0.99 23.60
CA SER A 8 4.46 0.79 22.71
C SER A 8 4.83 0.24 21.32
N VAL A 9 6.01 0.59 20.79
CA VAL A 9 6.52 -0.01 19.55
C VAL A 9 6.86 -1.50 19.77
N ILE A 10 7.48 -1.84 20.90
CA ILE A 10 7.81 -3.24 21.25
C ILE A 10 6.53 -4.06 21.47
N GLU A 11 5.54 -3.50 22.17
CA GLU A 11 4.23 -4.12 22.36
C GLU A 11 3.53 -4.37 21.02
N LEU A 12 3.54 -3.38 20.11
CA LEU A 12 2.96 -3.53 18.78
C LEU A 12 3.70 -4.59 17.94
N ALA A 13 5.03 -4.62 18.01
CA ALA A 13 5.83 -5.65 17.33
C ALA A 13 5.54 -7.06 17.89
N GLY A 14 5.42 -7.18 19.21
CA GLY A 14 5.03 -8.43 19.88
C GLY A 14 3.61 -8.88 19.52
N GLN A 15 2.68 -7.92 19.42
CA GLN A 15 1.32 -8.15 18.94
C GLN A 15 1.35 -8.70 17.51
N TYR A 16 2.00 -8.00 16.57
CA TYR A 16 2.07 -8.45 15.17
C TYR A 16 2.74 -9.82 15.04
N LYS A 17 3.81 -10.08 15.79
CA LYS A 17 4.43 -11.41 15.82
C LYS A 17 3.42 -12.50 16.24
N SER A 18 2.71 -12.30 17.34
CA SER A 18 1.68 -13.24 17.83
C SER A 18 0.53 -13.40 16.83
N GLU A 19 0.14 -12.31 16.18
CA GLU A 19 -0.89 -12.32 15.14
C GLU A 19 -0.46 -13.13 13.92
N PHE A 20 0.79 -13.01 13.46
CA PHE A 20 1.31 -13.83 12.36
C PHE A 20 1.39 -15.31 12.73
N GLU A 21 1.79 -15.65 13.96
CA GLU A 21 1.85 -17.03 14.46
C GLU A 21 0.46 -17.68 14.51
N ASN A 22 -0.57 -16.93 14.94
CA ASN A 22 -1.93 -17.45 15.10
C ASN A 22 -2.84 -17.23 13.88
N GLY A 23 -2.50 -16.27 13.02
CA GLY A 23 -3.33 -15.72 11.96
C GLY A 23 -3.65 -16.74 10.89
N PHE A 24 -2.69 -17.58 10.48
CA PHE A 24 -2.92 -18.59 9.45
C PHE A 24 -4.06 -19.56 9.82
N SER A 25 -4.10 -20.03 11.08
CA SER A 25 -5.15 -20.92 11.55
C SER A 25 -6.54 -20.27 11.54
N LYS A 26 -6.60 -18.96 11.78
CA LYS A 26 -7.84 -18.18 11.70
C LYS A 26 -8.24 -17.96 10.24
N LEU A 27 -7.30 -17.60 9.35
CA LEU A 27 -7.61 -17.32 7.94
C LEU A 27 -8.25 -18.51 7.24
N VAL A 28 -7.71 -19.72 7.44
CA VAL A 28 -8.26 -20.96 6.85
C VAL A 28 -9.71 -21.19 7.29
N LYS A 29 -10.02 -20.99 8.58
CA LYS A 29 -11.39 -21.16 9.11
C LYS A 29 -12.37 -20.17 8.48
N HIS A 30 -11.96 -18.93 8.26
CA HIS A 30 -12.83 -17.87 7.75
C HIS A 30 -12.99 -17.88 6.22
N ALA A 31 -11.95 -18.29 5.48
CA ALA A 31 -12.02 -18.45 4.02
C ALA A 31 -13.11 -19.46 3.59
N ALA A 32 -13.31 -20.52 4.39
CA ALA A 32 -14.38 -21.49 4.16
C ALA A 32 -15.78 -20.87 4.27
N THR A 33 -15.98 -19.89 5.17
CA THR A 33 -17.25 -19.17 5.32
C THR A 33 -17.48 -18.17 4.19
N PHE A 34 -16.41 -17.51 3.71
CA PHE A 34 -16.45 -16.53 2.62
C PHE A 34 -16.94 -17.12 1.28
N ALA A 35 -16.52 -18.34 0.95
CA ALA A 35 -16.92 -19.00 -0.30
C ALA A 35 -18.45 -19.13 -0.47
N ASN A 36 -19.22 -19.07 0.63
CA ASN A 36 -20.67 -19.30 0.63
C ASN A 36 -21.53 -18.03 0.57
N SER A 37 -20.97 -16.82 0.65
CA SER A 37 -21.78 -15.58 0.82
C SER A 37 -22.02 -14.76 -0.46
N THR A 38 -21.66 -15.26 -1.64
CA THR A 38 -21.83 -14.54 -2.91
C THR A 38 -23.28 -14.57 -3.38
N SER A 39 -24.06 -13.56 -3.00
CA SER A 39 -25.39 -13.34 -3.57
C SER A 39 -25.61 -11.94 -4.14
N LYS A 40 -26.23 -11.96 -5.33
CA LYS A 40 -27.08 -10.97 -6.00
C LYS A 40 -26.44 -9.82 -6.80
N ALA A 41 -26.62 -9.97 -8.11
CA ALA A 41 -26.44 -8.95 -9.15
C ALA A 41 -27.43 -7.78 -8.98
N ARG A 42 -26.98 -6.57 -9.36
CA ARG A 42 -27.68 -5.29 -9.22
C ARG A 42 -27.87 -4.59 -10.56
N THR A 43 -28.90 -3.73 -10.62
CA THR A 43 -29.49 -3.15 -11.84
C THR A 43 -29.00 -1.73 -12.16
N TYR A 44 -29.31 -1.25 -13.37
CA TYR A 44 -28.91 0.05 -13.94
C TYR A 44 -29.36 1.28 -13.13
N GLU A 45 -30.52 1.26 -12.48
CA GLU A 45 -31.02 2.40 -11.69
C GLU A 45 -30.14 2.70 -10.46
N GLN A 46 -29.47 1.66 -9.94
CA GLN A 46 -28.47 1.83 -8.88
C GLN A 46 -27.19 2.51 -9.38
N PHE A 47 -26.88 2.48 -10.68
CA PHE A 47 -25.70 3.16 -11.22
C PHE A 47 -25.81 4.67 -11.06
N ASN A 48 -26.97 5.27 -11.33
CA ASN A 48 -27.16 6.73 -11.20
C ASN A 48 -27.10 7.19 -9.74
N VAL A 49 -27.67 6.41 -8.82
CA VAL A 49 -27.57 6.67 -7.37
C VAL A 49 -26.11 6.54 -6.92
N PHE A 50 -25.44 5.47 -7.33
CA PHE A 50 -24.03 5.23 -7.06
C PHE A 50 -23.13 6.34 -7.61
N HIS A 51 -23.37 6.80 -8.84
CA HIS A 51 -22.62 7.88 -9.47
C HIS A 51 -22.73 9.19 -8.69
N ARG A 52 -23.93 9.57 -8.25
CA ARG A 52 -24.13 10.77 -7.40
C ARG A 52 -23.44 10.64 -6.05
N GLU A 53 -23.53 9.46 -5.43
CA GLU A 53 -22.85 9.18 -4.17
C GLU A 53 -21.32 9.22 -4.31
N LEU A 54 -20.79 8.70 -5.42
CA LEU A 54 -19.37 8.81 -5.75
C LEU A 54 -18.92 10.26 -5.92
N LEU A 55 -19.70 11.10 -6.62
CA LEU A 55 -19.38 12.52 -6.78
C LEU A 55 -19.36 13.24 -5.45
N LYS A 56 -20.38 13.01 -4.60
CA LYS A 56 -20.45 13.58 -3.24
C LYS A 56 -19.26 13.15 -2.39
N ARG A 57 -18.92 11.86 -2.39
CA ARG A 57 -17.75 11.32 -1.67
C ARG A 57 -16.46 11.93 -2.19
N ARG A 58 -16.33 12.13 -3.50
CA ARG A 58 -15.17 12.79 -4.12
C ARG A 58 -15.03 14.23 -3.62
N ASP A 59 -16.11 15.01 -3.60
CA ASP A 59 -16.09 16.38 -3.07
C ASP A 59 -15.70 16.40 -1.59
N GLU A 60 -16.28 15.52 -0.76
CA GLU A 60 -15.93 15.39 0.65
C GLU A 60 -14.47 14.98 0.87
N MET A 61 -13.95 14.06 0.06
CA MET A 61 -12.53 13.65 0.12
C MET A 61 -11.61 14.81 -0.25
N ILE A 62 -11.93 15.58 -1.29
CA ILE A 62 -11.12 16.75 -1.68
C ILE A 62 -11.05 17.76 -0.55
N VAL A 63 -12.20 18.10 0.07
CA VAL A 63 -12.24 19.04 1.20
C VAL A 63 -11.37 18.54 2.36
N LYS A 64 -11.44 17.24 2.68
CA LYS A 64 -10.61 16.63 3.74
C LYS A 64 -9.13 16.59 3.40
N ILE A 65 -8.75 16.41 2.13
CA ILE A 65 -7.33 16.42 1.73
C ILE A 65 -6.77 17.85 1.79
N GLN A 66 -7.60 18.86 1.58
CA GLN A 66 -7.21 20.27 1.60
C GLN A 66 -7.17 20.88 3.02
N ASP A 67 -7.86 20.28 3.99
CA ASP A 67 -7.87 20.76 5.37
C ASP A 67 -6.55 20.46 6.09
N THR A 68 -5.63 21.42 6.03
CA THR A 68 -4.29 21.31 6.63
C THR A 68 -4.13 22.12 7.93
N GLN A 69 -5.19 22.77 8.40
CA GLN A 69 -5.12 23.78 9.46
C GLN A 69 -6.07 23.53 10.64
N SER A 70 -7.01 22.59 10.52
CA SER A 70 -7.89 22.23 11.63
C SER A 70 -7.14 21.78 12.87
N THR A 71 -7.71 22.02 14.05
CA THR A 71 -7.14 21.51 15.29
C THR A 71 -7.47 20.03 15.43
N LEU A 72 -6.47 19.21 15.73
CA LEU A 72 -6.64 17.77 15.87
C LEU A 72 -7.14 17.39 17.28
N SER A 73 -8.43 17.62 17.55
CA SER A 73 -9.02 17.42 18.89
C SER A 73 -8.93 15.98 19.39
N ASP A 74 -9.19 15.01 18.51
CA ASP A 74 -9.32 13.57 18.77
C ASP A 74 -8.11 12.75 18.28
N PHE A 75 -6.95 13.40 18.16
CA PHE A 75 -5.75 12.75 17.64
C PHE A 75 -5.08 11.87 18.69
N ASP A 76 -5.03 10.57 18.38
CA ASP A 76 -4.27 9.58 19.11
C ASP A 76 -3.10 9.06 18.26
N THR A 77 -1.88 9.36 18.70
CA THR A 77 -0.66 8.93 18.02
C THR A 77 -0.49 7.41 18.05
N ALA A 78 -1.00 6.72 19.07
CA ALA A 78 -0.88 5.27 19.16
C ALA A 78 -1.77 4.58 18.13
N THR A 79 -3.00 5.05 17.95
CA THR A 79 -3.93 4.55 16.92
C THR A 79 -3.41 4.85 15.50
N LEU A 80 -2.87 6.05 15.27
CA LEU A 80 -2.18 6.38 14.02
C LEU A 80 -0.99 5.44 13.76
N MET A 81 -0.14 5.24 14.76
CA MET A 81 1.02 4.35 14.67
C MET A 81 0.59 2.93 14.27
N LYS A 82 -0.41 2.35 14.94
CA LYS A 82 -0.93 1.02 14.59
C LYS A 82 -1.38 0.95 13.13
N ALA A 83 -2.20 1.91 12.68
CA ALA A 83 -2.75 1.91 11.33
C ALA A 83 -1.66 2.00 10.25
N PHE A 84 -0.73 2.96 10.39
CA PHE A 84 0.32 3.19 9.40
C PHE A 84 1.47 2.18 9.51
N SER A 85 1.81 1.67 10.69
CA SER A 85 2.74 0.54 10.82
C SER A 85 2.20 -0.71 10.13
N TRP A 86 0.89 -0.97 10.16
CA TRP A 86 0.32 -2.07 9.38
C TRP A 86 0.41 -1.83 7.86
N MET A 87 0.18 -0.59 7.39
CA MET A 87 0.42 -0.26 5.97
C MET A 87 1.88 -0.52 5.56
N ALA A 88 2.84 -0.22 6.43
CA ALA A 88 4.24 -0.55 6.20
C ALA A 88 4.47 -2.06 6.09
N VAL A 89 3.87 -2.85 6.99
CA VAL A 89 3.92 -4.32 6.94
C VAL A 89 3.31 -4.85 5.63
N MET A 90 2.18 -4.29 5.18
CA MET A 90 1.57 -4.63 3.90
C MET A 90 2.51 -4.33 2.72
N LEU A 91 3.20 -3.19 2.71
CA LEU A 91 4.16 -2.84 1.66
C LEU A 91 5.45 -3.67 1.70
N LEU A 92 5.86 -4.14 2.87
CA LEU A 92 6.92 -5.15 2.98
C LEU A 92 6.45 -6.49 2.40
N GLY A 93 5.20 -6.87 2.66
CA GLY A 93 4.55 -8.01 2.03
C GLY A 93 4.49 -7.88 0.49
N LEU A 94 4.17 -6.69 -0.01
CA LEU A 94 4.20 -6.35 -1.45
C LEU A 94 5.60 -6.56 -2.03
N ASN A 95 6.64 -6.00 -1.42
CA ASN A 95 8.02 -6.16 -1.90
C ASN A 95 8.48 -7.63 -1.87
N PHE A 96 8.11 -8.37 -0.82
CA PHE A 96 8.39 -9.81 -0.74
C PHE A 96 7.69 -10.57 -1.87
N GLY A 97 6.41 -10.28 -2.12
CA GLY A 97 5.69 -10.81 -3.27
C GLY A 97 6.37 -10.50 -4.59
N ALA A 98 6.79 -9.25 -4.81
CA ALA A 98 7.45 -8.82 -6.03
C ALA A 98 8.76 -9.56 -6.28
N PHE A 99 9.55 -9.78 -5.22
CA PHE A 99 10.72 -10.64 -5.29
C PHE A 99 10.37 -12.07 -5.73
N LEU A 100 9.33 -12.68 -5.14
CA LEU A 100 8.89 -14.02 -5.53
C LEU A 100 8.44 -14.07 -6.99
N GLY A 101 7.62 -13.12 -7.42
CA GLY A 101 7.01 -13.11 -8.75
C GLY A 101 7.96 -12.72 -9.88
N GLY A 102 8.90 -11.81 -9.63
CA GLY A 102 9.83 -11.32 -10.64
C GLY A 102 11.13 -12.13 -10.76
N ILE A 103 11.52 -12.85 -9.71
CA ILE A 103 12.81 -13.58 -9.68
C ILE A 103 12.61 -15.09 -9.54
N LEU A 104 11.85 -15.55 -8.53
CA LEU A 104 11.80 -16.97 -8.21
C LEU A 104 10.78 -17.76 -9.02
N PHE A 105 9.61 -17.18 -9.27
CA PHE A 105 8.48 -17.88 -9.88
C PHE A 105 8.16 -17.41 -11.30
N THR A 106 8.94 -16.50 -11.90
CA THR A 106 8.73 -16.03 -13.28
C THR A 106 8.49 -17.19 -14.26
N PRO A 107 9.37 -18.22 -14.36
CA PRO A 107 9.17 -19.29 -15.34
C PRO A 107 7.90 -20.13 -15.07
N LEU A 108 7.52 -20.24 -13.79
CA LEU A 108 6.31 -20.97 -13.40
C LEU A 108 5.05 -20.16 -13.73
N LEU A 109 5.09 -18.85 -13.48
CA LEU A 109 3.97 -17.94 -13.78
C LEU A 109 3.77 -17.77 -15.27
N GLU A 110 4.84 -17.67 -16.07
CA GLU A 110 4.78 -17.63 -17.54
C GLU A 110 4.06 -18.84 -18.14
N PHE A 111 4.12 -20.00 -17.49
CA PHE A 111 3.41 -21.20 -17.94
C PHE A 111 1.87 -21.04 -17.84
N PHE A 112 1.37 -20.28 -16.86
CA PHE A 112 -0.06 -20.14 -16.59
C PHE A 112 -0.65 -18.80 -17.00
N LEU A 113 0.16 -17.74 -17.02
CA LEU A 113 -0.28 -16.35 -17.21
C LEU A 113 0.59 -15.67 -18.25
N SER A 114 -0.04 -15.01 -19.22
CA SER A 114 0.65 -14.01 -20.03
C SER A 114 0.84 -12.72 -19.23
N GLY A 115 1.76 -11.86 -19.67
CA GLY A 115 1.92 -10.52 -19.07
C GLY A 115 0.65 -9.67 -19.12
N THR A 116 -0.18 -9.85 -20.16
CA THR A 116 -1.49 -9.18 -20.28
C THR A 116 -2.50 -9.72 -19.26
N ASP A 117 -2.56 -11.03 -19.06
CA ASP A 117 -3.45 -11.65 -18.06
C ASP A 117 -3.05 -11.22 -16.64
N ALA A 118 -1.76 -11.22 -16.36
CA ALA A 118 -1.23 -10.75 -15.07
C ALA A 118 -1.57 -9.28 -14.83
N ALA A 119 -1.43 -8.41 -15.84
CA ALA A 119 -1.80 -7.00 -15.73
C ALA A 119 -3.30 -6.81 -15.49
N LEU A 120 -4.16 -7.58 -16.17
CA LEU A 120 -5.60 -7.55 -15.92
C LEU A 120 -5.94 -8.00 -14.49
N LEU A 121 -5.23 -9.01 -13.97
CA LEU A 121 -5.38 -9.48 -12.60
C LEU A 121 -4.96 -8.39 -11.59
N ALA A 122 -3.73 -7.87 -11.72
CA ALA A 122 -3.12 -6.93 -10.77
C ALA A 122 -3.79 -5.55 -10.74
N TYR A 123 -4.24 -5.03 -11.89
CA TYR A 123 -4.77 -3.67 -11.94
C TYR A 123 -6.30 -3.60 -11.92
N PHE A 124 -7.00 -4.73 -12.05
CA PHE A 124 -8.46 -4.75 -12.08
C PHE A 124 -9.06 -5.84 -11.21
N ILE A 125 -8.83 -7.12 -11.51
CA ILE A 125 -9.60 -8.22 -10.90
C ILE A 125 -9.31 -8.34 -9.40
N VAL A 126 -8.03 -8.35 -9.01
CA VAL A 126 -7.61 -8.51 -7.62
C VAL A 126 -7.95 -7.27 -6.78
N PRO A 127 -7.68 -6.02 -7.22
CA PRO A 127 -8.10 -4.82 -6.49
C PRO A 127 -9.61 -4.71 -6.33
N LEU A 128 -10.38 -5.02 -7.39
CA LEU A 128 -11.84 -5.03 -7.29
C LEU A 128 -12.32 -6.07 -6.28
N SER A 129 -11.74 -7.27 -6.31
CA SER A 129 -12.08 -8.34 -5.35
C SER A 129 -11.80 -7.92 -3.91
N ALA A 130 -10.65 -7.30 -3.64
CA ALA A 130 -10.30 -6.77 -2.33
C ALA A 130 -11.24 -5.63 -1.90
N TYR A 131 -11.59 -4.72 -2.82
CA TYR A 131 -12.55 -3.66 -2.57
C TYR A 131 -13.94 -4.22 -2.19
N TYR A 132 -14.44 -5.20 -2.94
CA TYR A 132 -15.71 -5.85 -2.63
C TYR A 132 -15.66 -6.58 -1.29
N PHE A 133 -14.56 -7.29 -1.00
CA PHE A 133 -14.36 -7.95 0.28
C PHE A 133 -14.49 -6.98 1.46
N LEU A 134 -13.89 -5.79 1.37
CA LEU A 134 -13.98 -4.79 2.43
C LEU A 134 -15.40 -4.29 2.68
N HIS A 135 -16.26 -4.26 1.65
CA HIS A 135 -17.65 -3.79 1.76
C HIS A 135 -18.65 -4.88 2.15
N LEU A 136 -18.22 -6.14 2.25
CA LEU A 136 -19.11 -7.20 2.70
C LEU A 136 -19.43 -7.02 4.19
N PRO A 137 -20.72 -7.05 4.56
CA PRO A 137 -21.10 -7.21 5.96
C PRO A 137 -20.66 -8.63 6.37
N LEU A 138 -19.56 -8.72 7.11
CA LEU A 138 -19.20 -9.98 7.72
C LEU A 138 -20.18 -10.18 8.89
N GLU A 139 -21.03 -11.20 8.80
CA GLU A 139 -21.92 -11.63 9.89
C GLU A 139 -21.11 -12.26 11.04
N MET A 140 -20.06 -11.58 11.51
CA MET A 140 -19.32 -11.97 12.69
C MET A 140 -20.05 -11.44 13.91
N LYS A 141 -20.95 -12.27 14.44
CA LYS A 141 -21.83 -11.94 15.58
C LYS A 141 -21.09 -11.78 16.92
N SER A 142 -19.76 -11.90 16.97
CA SER A 142 -18.99 -11.66 18.20
C SER A 142 -17.56 -11.20 17.90
N MET A 143 -17.16 -10.12 18.58
CA MET A 143 -15.81 -9.55 18.67
C MET A 143 -15.32 -8.77 17.45
N ASN A 144 -15.48 -7.44 17.51
CA ASN A 144 -14.87 -6.47 16.59
C ASN A 144 -13.37 -6.74 16.33
N ASP A 145 -12.65 -7.29 17.32
CA ASP A 145 -11.22 -7.61 17.22
C ASP A 145 -10.91 -8.76 16.24
N ASP A 146 -11.78 -9.78 16.14
CA ASP A 146 -11.57 -10.88 15.21
C ASP A 146 -11.82 -10.44 13.75
N ASP A 147 -12.80 -9.55 13.52
CA ASP A 147 -13.06 -8.97 12.19
C ASP A 147 -11.90 -8.07 11.73
N ASP A 148 -11.44 -7.17 12.60
CA ASP A 148 -10.29 -6.29 12.34
C ASP A 148 -9.02 -7.09 12.02
N LEU A 149 -8.69 -8.11 12.83
CA LEU A 149 -7.56 -9.01 12.58
C LEU A 149 -7.67 -9.72 11.23
N PHE A 150 -8.84 -10.27 10.92
CA PHE A 150 -9.08 -10.99 9.68
C PHE A 150 -8.93 -10.07 8.46
N ARG A 151 -9.51 -8.87 8.49
CA ARG A 151 -9.40 -7.86 7.43
C ARG A 151 -7.96 -7.41 7.23
N ARG A 152 -7.21 -7.16 8.31
CA ARG A 152 -5.78 -6.83 8.25
C ARG A 152 -4.97 -7.90 7.50
N HIS A 153 -5.18 -9.17 7.84
CA HIS A 153 -4.43 -10.27 7.24
C HIS A 153 -4.85 -10.54 5.80
N MET A 154 -6.13 -10.39 5.47
CA MET A 154 -6.60 -10.45 4.08
C MET A 154 -5.99 -9.33 3.24
N LEU A 155 -5.88 -8.12 3.79
CA LEU A 155 -5.19 -7.01 3.11
C LEU A 155 -3.68 -7.24 2.98
N PHE A 156 -3.04 -7.88 3.95
CA PHE A 156 -1.65 -8.31 3.83
C PHE A 156 -1.47 -9.35 2.71
N LEU A 157 -2.33 -10.38 2.65
CA LEU A 157 -2.32 -11.37 1.57
C LEU A 157 -2.58 -10.74 0.20
N PHE A 158 -3.52 -9.81 0.12
CA PHE A 158 -3.75 -9.00 -1.08
C PHE A 158 -2.47 -8.28 -1.50
N ALA A 159 -1.81 -7.56 -0.59
CA ALA A 159 -0.59 -6.83 -0.90
C ALA A 159 0.54 -7.77 -1.36
N THR A 160 0.73 -8.92 -0.70
CA THR A 160 1.73 -9.90 -1.10
C THR A 160 1.42 -10.54 -2.46
N PHE A 161 0.16 -10.85 -2.75
CA PHE A 161 -0.25 -11.42 -4.03
C PHE A 161 -0.13 -10.41 -5.18
N GLU A 162 -0.52 -9.15 -4.95
CA GLU A 162 -0.26 -8.04 -5.86
C GLU A 162 1.22 -7.85 -6.12
N GLY A 163 2.04 -8.01 -5.08
CA GLY A 163 3.49 -8.02 -5.19
C GLY A 163 3.93 -9.08 -6.18
N LEU A 164 3.48 -10.31 -5.99
CA LEU A 164 3.79 -11.43 -6.88
C LEU A 164 3.38 -11.13 -8.33
N LEU A 165 2.17 -10.61 -8.57
CA LEU A 165 1.74 -10.28 -9.92
C LEU A 165 2.54 -9.12 -10.53
N THR A 166 2.78 -8.05 -9.79
CA THR A 166 3.53 -6.87 -10.27
C THR A 166 5.01 -7.18 -10.50
N GLY A 167 5.62 -7.98 -9.63
CA GLY A 167 6.97 -8.51 -9.84
C GLY A 167 7.08 -9.32 -11.13
N PHE A 168 6.08 -10.17 -11.40
CA PHE A 168 6.01 -10.92 -12.66
C PHE A 168 5.82 -9.99 -13.88
N ILE A 169 4.92 -9.00 -13.81
CA ILE A 169 4.69 -8.03 -14.91
C ILE A 169 5.95 -7.22 -15.26
N PHE A 170 6.83 -7.01 -14.27
CA PHE A 170 8.07 -6.25 -14.40
C PHE A 170 9.33 -7.13 -14.45
N SER A 171 9.21 -8.46 -14.59
CA SER A 171 10.36 -9.37 -14.53
C SER A 171 11.43 -9.09 -15.59
N ASP A 172 11.03 -8.61 -16.76
CA ASP A 172 11.92 -8.25 -17.88
C ASP A 172 12.16 -6.74 -18.00
N LYS A 173 11.64 -5.95 -17.05
CA LYS A 173 11.68 -4.49 -17.09
C LYS A 173 12.61 -3.95 -16.01
N ASP A 174 13.64 -3.24 -16.43
CA ASP A 174 14.57 -2.58 -15.51
C ASP A 174 14.33 -1.07 -15.46
N LEU A 175 14.55 -0.49 -14.28
CA LEU A 175 14.63 0.96 -14.08
C LEU A 175 16.09 1.39 -13.94
N ILE A 176 16.37 2.65 -14.28
CA ILE A 176 17.64 3.27 -13.92
C ILE A 176 17.67 3.45 -12.40
N GLY A 177 18.60 2.74 -11.75
CA GLY A 177 18.76 2.73 -10.30
C GLY A 177 17.76 1.81 -9.58
N ILE A 178 17.91 1.72 -8.26
CA ILE A 178 17.06 0.86 -7.41
C ILE A 178 15.84 1.68 -6.96
N PRO A 179 14.58 1.21 -7.14
CA PRO A 179 13.41 1.97 -6.73
C PRO A 179 13.31 2.16 -5.19
N PRO A 180 12.68 3.25 -4.71
CA PRO A 180 12.54 3.52 -3.28
C PRO A 180 11.65 2.51 -2.57
N ILE A 181 11.98 2.24 -1.31
CA ILE A 181 11.19 1.36 -0.44
C ILE A 181 9.92 2.09 -0.01
N ALA A 182 8.78 1.76 -0.63
CA ALA A 182 7.48 2.40 -0.36
C ALA A 182 7.07 2.39 1.13
N ALA A 183 7.48 1.36 1.89
CA ALA A 183 7.18 1.23 3.31
C ALA A 183 7.76 2.36 4.18
N LEU A 184 8.78 3.10 3.72
CA LEU A 184 9.36 4.22 4.49
C LEU A 184 8.34 5.33 4.79
N THR A 185 7.44 5.62 3.86
CA THR A 185 6.43 6.67 4.05
C THR A 185 5.47 6.35 5.20
N PRO A 186 4.77 5.21 5.22
CA PRO A 186 3.90 4.89 6.34
C PRO A 186 4.68 4.62 7.64
N ILE A 187 5.93 4.13 7.59
CA ILE A 187 6.80 4.09 8.78
C ILE A 187 6.98 5.49 9.37
N SER A 188 7.30 6.48 8.52
CA SER A 188 7.46 7.86 8.94
C SER A 188 6.17 8.41 9.57
N ILE A 189 5.03 8.21 8.90
CA ILE A 189 3.72 8.69 9.38
C ILE A 189 3.33 8.02 10.71
N GLY A 190 3.61 6.73 10.89
CA GLY A 190 3.29 6.02 12.11
C GLY A 190 4.20 6.35 13.29
N LEU A 191 5.52 6.43 13.05
CA LEU A 191 6.51 6.54 14.13
C LEU A 191 6.82 7.99 14.52
N ILE A 192 6.97 8.91 13.55
CA ILE A 192 7.38 10.29 13.86
C ILE A 192 6.40 10.97 14.83
N PRO A 193 5.07 10.87 14.67
CA PRO A 193 4.16 11.53 15.59
C PRO A 193 4.12 10.88 16.96
N HIS A 194 4.36 9.58 17.03
CA HIS A 194 4.41 8.85 18.28
C HIS A 194 5.62 9.27 19.12
N PHE A 195 6.80 9.35 18.53
CA PHE A 195 8.03 9.84 19.20
C PHE A 195 8.05 11.36 19.39
N GLY A 196 7.45 12.11 18.45
CA GLY A 196 7.41 13.58 18.43
C GLY A 196 6.12 14.18 18.99
N SER A 197 5.32 13.41 19.74
CA SER A 197 3.99 13.81 20.20
C SER A 197 4.00 15.11 21.02
N SER A 198 5.05 15.35 21.81
CA SER A 198 5.25 16.58 22.57
C SER A 198 5.51 17.82 21.71
N ILE A 199 6.07 17.64 20.51
CA ILE A 199 6.39 18.73 19.56
C ILE A 199 5.19 19.03 18.67
N ILE A 200 4.52 17.99 18.18
CA ILE A 200 3.36 18.09 17.29
C ILE A 200 2.14 18.58 18.07
N GLY A 201 1.87 18.00 19.24
CA GLY A 201 0.66 18.28 20.00
C GLY A 201 -0.60 18.05 19.16
N LYS A 202 -1.44 19.09 19.05
CA LYS A 202 -2.67 19.08 18.24
C LYS A 202 -2.55 19.90 16.93
N ASP A 203 -1.33 20.27 16.56
CA ASP A 203 -1.05 21.11 15.40
C ASP A 203 -0.97 20.25 14.12
N HIS A 204 -1.97 20.43 13.26
CA HIS A 204 -2.10 19.66 12.02
C HIS A 204 -0.97 19.96 11.04
N ALA A 205 -0.56 21.22 10.91
CA ALA A 205 0.53 21.60 10.01
C ALA A 205 1.86 20.96 10.45
N LYS A 206 2.14 20.92 11.75
CA LYS A 206 3.32 20.22 12.29
C LYS A 206 3.27 18.72 12.04
N LEU A 207 2.10 18.10 12.21
CA LEU A 207 1.92 16.68 11.91
C LEU A 207 2.31 16.38 10.46
N LEU A 208 1.78 17.13 9.50
CA LEU A 208 2.05 16.94 8.08
C LEU A 208 3.51 17.22 7.73
N CYS A 209 4.04 18.34 8.21
CA CYS A 209 5.42 18.74 7.94
C CYS A 209 6.42 17.70 8.45
N LEU A 210 6.27 17.25 9.70
CA LEU A 210 7.22 16.29 10.28
C LEU A 210 7.07 14.88 9.70
N THR A 211 5.84 14.42 9.40
CA THR A 211 5.63 13.07 8.85
C THR A 211 5.96 12.96 7.38
N ILE A 212 5.43 13.86 6.54
CA ILE A 212 5.64 13.84 5.10
C ILE A 212 7.03 14.36 4.77
N GLY A 213 7.44 15.48 5.38
CA GLY A 213 8.80 16.01 5.23
C GLY A 213 9.84 15.06 5.78
N GLY A 214 9.63 14.49 6.98
CA GLY A 214 10.52 13.47 7.55
C GLY A 214 10.61 12.21 6.69
N GLY A 215 9.47 11.75 6.15
CA GLY A 215 9.44 10.59 5.26
C GLY A 215 10.18 10.84 3.95
N PHE A 216 10.03 12.03 3.39
CA PHE A 216 10.77 12.43 2.19
C PHE A 216 12.29 12.53 2.46
N ILE A 217 12.69 13.08 3.62
CA ILE A 217 14.11 13.09 4.03
C ILE A 217 14.66 11.67 4.19
N LEU A 218 13.88 10.73 4.74
CA LEU A 218 14.27 9.32 4.81
C LEU A 218 14.50 8.72 3.41
N HIS A 219 13.59 8.99 2.47
CA HIS A 219 13.78 8.57 1.06
C HIS A 219 15.02 9.20 0.45
N LEU A 220 15.24 10.51 0.60
CA LEU A 220 16.44 11.17 0.07
C LEU A 220 17.74 10.63 0.67
N SER A 221 17.73 10.32 1.97
CA SER A 221 18.88 9.76 2.68
C SER A 221 19.21 8.37 2.13
N LEU A 222 18.21 7.52 1.94
CA LEU A 222 18.41 6.19 1.35
C LEU A 222 18.85 6.30 -0.13
N GLY A 223 18.22 7.19 -0.90
CA GLY A 223 18.53 7.40 -2.32
C GLY A 223 19.96 7.87 -2.54
N THR A 224 20.47 8.77 -1.69
CA THR A 224 21.88 9.20 -1.72
C THR A 224 22.85 8.04 -1.50
N ILE A 225 22.44 7.00 -0.76
CA ILE A 225 23.28 5.82 -0.50
C ILE A 225 23.23 4.82 -1.67
N ILE A 226 22.05 4.60 -2.26
CA ILE A 226 21.85 3.53 -3.24
C ILE A 226 21.91 3.95 -4.71
N ASP A 227 21.93 5.26 -4.98
CA ASP A 227 21.84 5.98 -6.27
C ASP A 227 20.51 6.71 -6.45
N LEU A 228 20.61 8.04 -6.63
CA LEU A 228 19.47 8.95 -6.68
C LEU A 228 19.10 9.24 -8.14
N SER A 229 18.33 8.34 -8.75
CA SER A 229 17.85 8.50 -10.12
C SER A 229 16.57 9.36 -10.21
N LEU A 230 16.25 9.83 -11.42
CA LEU A 230 14.98 10.53 -11.66
C LEU A 230 13.74 9.66 -11.35
N PRO A 231 13.66 8.38 -11.80
CA PRO A 231 12.59 7.47 -11.39
C PRO A 231 12.48 7.32 -9.87
N TYR A 232 13.61 7.27 -9.16
CA TYR A 232 13.63 7.21 -7.70
C TYR A 232 12.96 8.44 -7.08
N LEU A 233 13.37 9.64 -7.48
CA LEU A 233 12.82 10.89 -6.95
C LEU A 233 11.33 11.02 -7.21
N LEU A 234 10.87 10.61 -8.41
CA LEU A 234 9.46 10.63 -8.77
C LEU A 234 8.65 9.63 -7.93
N LEU A 235 9.12 8.40 -7.75
CA LEU A 235 8.45 7.42 -6.88
C LEU A 235 8.41 7.89 -5.42
N ALA A 236 9.52 8.42 -4.90
CA ALA A 236 9.56 8.95 -3.54
C ALA A 236 8.57 10.12 -3.34
N GLY A 237 8.47 11.02 -4.33
CA GLY A 237 7.49 12.09 -4.36
C GLY A 237 6.05 11.58 -4.41
N LEU A 238 5.75 10.60 -5.28
CA LEU A 238 4.43 9.97 -5.38
C LEU A 238 4.04 9.27 -4.07
N TYR A 239 4.96 8.53 -3.44
CA TYR A 239 4.71 7.91 -2.15
C TYR A 239 4.45 8.95 -1.06
N GLY A 240 5.20 10.05 -1.05
CA GLY A 240 4.95 11.18 -0.15
C GLY A 240 3.57 11.80 -0.36
N PHE A 241 3.16 11.99 -1.62
CA PHE A 241 1.83 12.50 -1.98
C PHE A 241 0.70 11.55 -1.54
N ILE A 242 0.85 10.24 -1.77
CA ILE A 242 -0.09 9.22 -1.29
C ILE A 242 -0.16 9.26 0.24
N GLY A 243 1.01 9.32 0.90
CA GLY A 243 1.11 9.45 2.35
C GLY A 243 0.36 10.65 2.88
N PHE A 244 0.54 11.81 2.24
CA PHE A 244 -0.17 13.04 2.57
C PHE A 244 -1.68 12.87 2.43
N ALA A 245 -2.16 12.38 1.28
CA ALA A 245 -3.59 12.23 1.02
C ALA A 245 -4.25 11.24 2.01
N ILE A 246 -3.62 10.10 2.26
CA ILE A 246 -4.16 9.09 3.19
C ILE A 246 -4.09 9.58 4.63
N LEU A 247 -3.02 10.26 5.05
CA LEU A 247 -2.92 10.87 6.38
C LEU A 247 -4.04 11.89 6.60
N GLN A 248 -4.26 12.77 5.63
CA GLN A 248 -5.34 13.76 5.65
C GLN A 248 -6.72 13.11 5.81
N LEU A 249 -7.02 12.09 5.00
CA LEU A 249 -8.27 11.35 5.09
C LEU A 249 -8.41 10.66 6.44
N TYR A 250 -7.32 10.11 6.97
CA TYR A 250 -7.29 9.43 8.26
C TYR A 250 -7.59 10.38 9.42
N VAL A 251 -6.83 11.48 9.56
CA VAL A 251 -6.98 12.39 10.70
C VAL A 251 -8.31 13.15 10.67
N ASN A 252 -8.80 13.52 9.49
CA ASN A 252 -10.11 14.18 9.34
C ASN A 252 -11.31 13.22 9.50
N ASN A 253 -11.04 11.92 9.64
CA ASN A 253 -12.04 10.90 10.01
C ASN A 253 -11.71 10.16 11.31
N ALA A 254 -10.71 10.61 12.07
CA ALA A 254 -10.35 10.01 13.34
C ALA A 254 -11.59 9.98 14.27
N GLY A 255 -11.85 8.83 14.89
CA GLY A 255 -13.00 8.60 15.76
C GLY A 255 -14.30 8.16 15.08
N LYS A 256 -14.37 8.06 13.74
CA LYS A 256 -15.64 7.76 13.04
C LYS A 256 -15.90 6.27 12.77
N ASP A 257 -14.90 5.47 12.40
CA ASP A 257 -15.07 4.01 12.15
C ASP A 257 -13.71 3.29 11.93
N ILE A 258 -13.55 2.07 12.47
CA ILE A 258 -12.41 1.17 12.16
C ILE A 258 -12.47 0.69 10.71
N ALA A 259 -13.66 0.45 10.16
CA ALA A 259 -13.83 -0.03 8.78
C ALA A 259 -13.23 0.93 7.74
N ILE A 260 -13.28 2.24 8.03
CA ILE A 260 -12.66 3.28 7.21
C ILE A 260 -11.12 3.12 7.18
N THR A 261 -10.51 2.65 8.27
CA THR A 261 -9.05 2.42 8.35
C THR A 261 -8.60 1.35 7.36
N HIS A 262 -9.31 0.23 7.24
CA HIS A 262 -8.98 -0.81 6.26
C HIS A 262 -9.11 -0.32 4.82
N MET A 263 -10.11 0.52 4.54
CA MET A 263 -10.23 1.15 3.23
C MET A 263 -9.03 2.06 2.92
N TYR A 264 -8.53 2.81 3.90
CA TYR A 264 -7.32 3.62 3.73
C TYR A 264 -6.06 2.78 3.57
N GLN A 265 -5.94 1.65 4.27
CA GLN A 265 -4.83 0.70 4.10
C GLN A 265 -4.82 0.11 2.69
N PHE A 266 -5.98 -0.30 2.19
CA PHE A 266 -6.16 -0.78 0.82
C PHE A 266 -5.81 0.30 -0.21
N LEU A 267 -6.39 1.51 -0.08
CA LEU A 267 -6.13 2.62 -1.00
C LEU A 267 -4.67 3.03 -1.03
N PHE A 268 -3.97 2.99 0.12
CA PHE A 268 -2.54 3.29 0.19
C PHE A 268 -1.74 2.31 -0.68
N VAL A 269 -1.90 1.00 -0.45
CA VAL A 269 -1.17 -0.03 -1.20
C VAL A 269 -1.52 0.02 -2.68
N TYR A 270 -2.81 0.17 -3.01
CA TYR A 270 -3.24 0.23 -4.40
C TYR A 270 -2.69 1.46 -5.14
N ALA A 271 -2.65 2.62 -4.49
CA ALA A 271 -2.04 3.82 -5.07
C ALA A 271 -0.51 3.67 -5.26
N VAL A 272 0.18 2.95 -4.35
CA VAL A 272 1.60 2.62 -4.51
C VAL A 272 1.82 1.72 -5.74
N ILE A 273 1.03 0.65 -5.88
CA ILE A 273 1.10 -0.26 -7.03
C ILE A 273 0.87 0.50 -8.34
N PHE A 274 -0.13 1.39 -8.38
CA PHE A 274 -0.40 2.21 -9.56
C PHE A 274 0.75 3.19 -9.85
N SER A 275 1.35 3.79 -8.82
CA SER A 275 2.51 4.68 -8.97
C SER A 275 3.72 3.96 -9.53
N GLN A 276 3.97 2.73 -9.07
CA GLN A 276 5.01 1.87 -9.63
C GLN A 276 4.72 1.58 -11.10
N ALA A 277 3.51 1.15 -11.43
CA ALA A 277 3.11 0.87 -12.80
C ALA A 277 3.30 2.08 -13.74
N LEU A 278 2.91 3.27 -13.28
CA LEU A 278 3.10 4.51 -14.01
C LEU A 278 4.59 4.78 -14.29
N ILE A 279 5.45 4.63 -13.29
CA ILE A 279 6.87 4.92 -13.44
C ILE A 279 7.57 3.87 -14.30
N TYR A 280 7.25 2.59 -14.15
CA TYR A 280 7.75 1.53 -15.02
C TYR A 280 7.28 1.72 -16.46
N ALA A 281 6.03 2.12 -16.69
CA ALA A 281 5.52 2.36 -18.04
C ALA A 281 6.25 3.50 -18.77
N ILE A 282 6.76 4.50 -18.04
CA ILE A 282 7.43 5.67 -18.62
C ILE A 282 8.95 5.45 -18.74
N PHE A 283 9.57 4.86 -17.73
CA PHE A 283 11.03 4.86 -17.58
C PHE A 283 11.67 3.48 -17.68
N ALA A 284 10.90 2.40 -17.64
CA ALA A 284 11.51 1.08 -17.71
C ALA A 284 11.91 0.73 -19.14
N PHE A 285 13.02 0.01 -19.27
CA PHE A 285 13.53 -0.52 -20.52
C PHE A 285 13.53 -2.06 -20.47
N ASP A 286 13.44 -2.68 -21.65
CA ASP A 286 13.50 -4.14 -21.76
C ASP A 286 14.98 -4.59 -21.73
N ALA A 287 15.32 -5.38 -20.71
CA ALA A 287 16.67 -5.89 -20.51
C ALA A 287 17.11 -6.84 -21.63
N LYS A 288 16.18 -7.63 -22.20
CA LYS A 288 16.43 -8.57 -23.29
C LYS A 288 16.66 -7.83 -24.60
N GLU A 289 15.90 -6.78 -24.87
CA GLU A 289 16.08 -5.93 -26.06
C GLU A 289 17.44 -5.23 -26.05
N LEU A 290 17.88 -4.72 -24.90
CA LEU A 290 19.18 -4.06 -24.76
C LEU A 290 20.36 -5.04 -24.94
N ALA A 291 20.24 -6.27 -24.44
CA ALA A 291 21.25 -7.31 -24.63
C ALA A 291 21.38 -7.73 -26.12
N ASN A 292 20.25 -7.83 -26.82
CA ASN A 292 20.21 -8.21 -28.23
C ASN A 292 20.79 -7.11 -29.16
N THR A 293 20.50 -5.84 -28.87
CA THR A 293 21.06 -4.72 -29.64
C THR A 293 22.57 -4.58 -29.45
N THR A 294 23.08 -4.82 -28.23
CA THR A 294 24.53 -4.77 -27.94
C THR A 294 25.31 -5.88 -28.63
N THR A 295 24.77 -7.11 -28.63
CA THR A 295 25.40 -8.25 -29.32
C THR A 295 25.41 -8.06 -30.84
N GLN A 296 24.32 -7.55 -31.43
CA GLN A 296 24.27 -7.23 -32.85
C GLN A 296 25.31 -6.17 -33.24
N HIS A 297 25.50 -5.11 -32.44
CA HIS A 297 26.55 -4.11 -32.69
C HIS A 297 27.97 -4.69 -32.59
N SER A 298 28.25 -5.56 -31.61
CA SER A 298 29.56 -6.21 -31.50
C SER A 298 29.88 -7.12 -32.70
N SER A 299 28.88 -7.84 -33.24
CA SER A 299 29.02 -8.65 -34.44
C SER A 299 29.25 -7.83 -35.71
N SER A 300 28.73 -6.59 -35.78
CA SER A 300 28.95 -5.69 -36.90
C SER A 300 30.34 -5.05 -36.90
N LEU A 301 30.96 -4.88 -35.72
CA LEU A 301 32.31 -4.31 -35.59
C LEU A 301 33.42 -5.34 -35.84
N SER A 302 33.15 -6.64 -35.77
CA SER A 302 34.12 -7.68 -36.13
C SER A 302 34.29 -7.90 -37.64
N PHE A 303 33.60 -7.13 -38.48
CA PHE A 303 33.68 -7.22 -39.96
C PHE A 303 34.56 -6.14 -40.61
N PHE A 304 35.25 -5.30 -39.82
CA PHE A 304 36.25 -4.33 -40.30
C PHE A 304 37.61 -4.62 -39.68
#